data_AF-A0A0K8RL43-F1
#
_entry.id   AF-A0A0K8RL43-F1
#
_cell.length_a   1.000
_cell.length_b   1.000
_cell.length_c   1.000
_cell.angle_alpha   90.00
_cell.angle_beta   90.00
_cell.angle_gamma   90.00
#
_symmetry.space_group_name_H-M   'P 1'
#
loop_
_entity.id
_entity.type
_entity.pdbx_description
1 polymer ?
#
loop_
_entity_poly.entity_id
_entity_poly.type
_entity_poly.pdbx_seq_one_letter_code
_entity_poly.pdbx_strand_id
1 'polypeptide(L)'
;MDNAAGRLYVQKKFSATAKKDINGLVLELSESFKKRLLKLRWMDNETKSQALAKLTHMVKHVAYDEQLMNDTYMNYIYRNVGRVDLGEPFILLLKS
;
A
#
# COMPACT_ATOMS: atom_id res chain seq x y z
N MET A 1 -6.79 -14.21 4.81
CA MET A 1 -7.50 -13.96 3.52
C MET A 1 -7.55 -12.45 3.26
N ASP A 2 -6.43 -11.76 3.53
CA ASP A 2 -6.50 -10.34 3.86
C ASP A 2 -6.63 -9.50 2.58
N ASN A 3 -6.03 -9.99 1.49
CA ASN A 3 -6.14 -9.40 0.17
C ASN A 3 -7.56 -9.50 -0.39
N ALA A 4 -8.25 -10.64 -0.25
CA ALA A 4 -9.63 -10.80 -0.68
C ALA A 4 -10.59 -9.86 0.07
N ALA A 5 -10.47 -9.77 1.39
CA ALA A 5 -11.25 -8.84 2.20
C ALA A 5 -10.93 -7.38 1.86
N GLY A 6 -9.65 -7.06 1.68
CA GLY A 6 -9.18 -5.73 1.25
C GLY A 6 -9.76 -5.31 -0.10
N ARG A 7 -9.81 -6.22 -1.08
CA ARG A 7 -10.40 -5.95 -2.41
C ARG A 7 -11.87 -5.56 -2.29
N LEU A 8 -12.64 -6.31 -1.51
CA LEU A 8 -14.05 -6.05 -1.27
C LEU A 8 -14.28 -4.71 -0.56
N TYR A 9 -13.42 -4.39 0.42
CA TYR A 9 -13.48 -3.10 1.11
C TYR A 9 -13.23 -1.95 0.14
N VAL A 10 -12.17 -2.04 -0.67
CA VAL A 10 -11.82 -1.00 -1.65
C VAL A 10 -12.95 -0.81 -2.65
N GLN A 11 -13.47 -1.89 -3.23
CA GLN A 11 -14.59 -1.82 -4.19
C GLN A 11 -15.85 -1.17 -3.61
N LYS A 12 -16.15 -1.39 -2.33
CA LYS A 12 -17.40 -0.90 -1.70
C LYS A 12 -17.27 0.48 -1.06
N LYS A 13 -16.08 0.86 -0.60
CA LYS A 13 -15.92 2.02 0.30
C LYS A 13 -14.83 2.99 -0.13
N PHE A 14 -13.89 2.59 -0.97
CA PHE A 14 -12.74 3.43 -1.30
C PHE A 14 -12.82 3.93 -2.74
N SER A 15 -13.06 5.24 -2.90
CA SER A 15 -13.20 5.85 -4.23
C SER A 15 -11.85 6.16 -4.86
N ALA A 16 -11.81 6.19 -6.20
CA ALA A 16 -10.64 6.64 -6.95
C ALA A 16 -10.23 8.09 -6.59
N THR A 17 -11.22 8.94 -6.28
CA THR A 17 -11.01 10.31 -5.81
C THR A 17 -10.22 10.33 -4.49
N ALA A 18 -10.61 9.49 -3.52
CA ALA A 18 -9.88 9.39 -2.24
C ALA A 18 -8.42 8.95 -2.45
N LYS A 19 -8.14 8.05 -3.41
CA LYS A 19 -6.76 7.69 -3.78
C LYS A 19 -5.98 8.90 -4.27
N LYS A 20 -6.58 9.70 -5.15
CA LYS A 20 -5.96 10.90 -5.73
C LYS A 20 -5.66 11.94 -4.65
N ASP A 21 -6.61 12.17 -3.74
CA ASP A 21 -6.48 13.16 -2.67
C ASP A 21 -5.34 12.78 -1.71
N ILE A 22 -5.27 11.52 -1.28
CA ILE A 22 -4.18 11.05 -0.40
C ILE A 22 -2.83 11.13 -1.11
N ASN A 23 -2.76 10.80 -2.41
CA ASN A 23 -1.54 10.97 -3.19
C ASN A 23 -1.06 12.44 -3.21
N GLY A 24 -2.00 13.39 -3.35
CA GLY A 24 -1.72 14.82 -3.23
C GLY A 24 -1.14 15.19 -1.87
N LEU A 25 -1.77 14.75 -0.79
CA LEU A 25 -1.29 14.98 0.58
C LEU A 25 0.12 14.44 0.82
N VAL A 26 0.40 13.23 0.33
CA VAL A 26 1.75 12.61 0.45
C VAL A 26 2.79 13.40 -0.34
N LEU A 27 2.43 13.93 -1.52
CA LEU A 27 3.32 14.80 -2.31
C LEU A 27 3.63 16.10 -1.57
N GLU A 28 2.60 16.78 -1.03
CA GLU A 28 2.77 18.02 -0.28
C GLU A 28 3.62 17.83 0.97
N LEU A 29 3.41 16.74 1.71
CA LEU A 29 4.20 16.38 2.88
C LEU A 29 5.68 16.15 2.52
N SER A 30 5.93 15.41 1.45
CA SER A 30 7.29 15.14 0.94
C SER A 30 8.02 16.44 0.58
N GLU A 31 7.35 17.35 -0.13
CA GLU A 31 7.92 18.65 -0.49
C GLU A 31 8.16 19.56 0.71
N SER A 32 7.24 19.55 1.69
CA SER A 32 7.42 20.27 2.95
C SER A 32 8.64 19.75 3.72
N PHE A 33 8.80 18.43 3.80
CA PHE A 33 9.93 17.80 4.47
C PHE A 33 11.26 18.11 3.76
N LYS A 34 11.30 18.07 2.43
CA LYS A 34 12.44 18.52 1.61
C LYS A 34 12.86 19.96 1.94
N LYS A 35 11.90 20.89 1.96
CA LYS A 35 12.16 22.30 2.32
C LYS A 35 12.70 22.43 3.74
N ARG A 36 12.21 21.62 4.67
CA ARG A 36 12.70 21.61 6.05
C ARG A 36 14.14 21.10 6.14
N LEU A 37 14.47 19.99 5.49
CA LEU A 37 15.84 19.42 5.45
C LEU A 37 16.88 20.45 5.00
N LEU A 38 16.57 21.22 3.94
CA LEU A 38 17.47 22.25 3.43
C LEU A 38 17.77 23.37 4.44
N LYS A 39 16.80 23.69 5.33
CA LYS A 39 16.90 24.77 6.32
C LYS A 39 17.55 24.35 7.64
N LEU A 40 17.79 23.06 7.88
CA LEU A 40 18.37 22.58 9.13
C LEU A 40 19.82 23.05 9.27
N ARG A 41 20.15 23.75 10.37
CA ARG A 41 21.52 24.22 10.64
C ARG A 41 22.41 23.17 11.31
N TRP A 42 21.81 22.15 11.92
CA TRP A 42 22.51 21.11 12.65
C TRP A 42 23.05 19.98 11.76
N MET A 43 22.63 19.92 10.49
CA MET A 43 23.16 18.98 9.49
C MET A 43 24.13 19.70 8.56
N ASP A 44 25.28 19.08 8.32
CA ASP A 44 26.19 19.48 7.25
C ASP A 44 25.58 19.20 5.86
N ASN A 45 26.25 19.68 4.82
CA ASN A 45 25.76 19.58 3.45
C ASN A 45 25.80 18.14 2.89
N GLU A 46 26.75 17.31 3.32
CA GLU A 46 26.86 15.91 2.89
C GLU A 46 25.69 15.10 3.45
N THR A 47 25.44 15.21 4.74
CA THR A 47 24.33 14.56 5.43
C THR A 47 22.97 15.02 4.86
N LYS A 48 22.82 16.31 4.52
CA LYS A 48 21.63 16.81 3.81
C LYS A 48 21.45 16.17 2.44
N SER A 49 22.51 16.05 1.66
CA SER A 49 22.47 15.41 0.34
C SER A 49 21.97 13.96 0.44
N GLN A 50 22.52 13.20 1.39
CA GLN A 50 22.09 11.81 1.64
C GLN A 50 20.63 11.72 2.11
N ALA A 51 20.18 12.63 2.98
CA ALA A 51 18.79 12.68 3.42
C ALA A 51 17.82 13.01 2.27
N LEU A 52 18.21 13.91 1.35
CA LEU A 52 17.44 14.24 0.15
C LEU A 52 17.40 13.07 -0.84
N ALA A 53 18.52 12.37 -1.04
CA ALA A 53 18.57 11.16 -1.85
C ALA A 53 17.62 10.10 -1.29
N LYS A 54 17.69 9.83 0.03
CA LYS A 54 16.78 8.90 0.70
C LYS A 54 15.32 9.30 0.50
N LEU A 55 14.97 10.57 0.72
CA LEU A 55 13.61 11.07 0.51
C LEU A 55 13.12 10.85 -0.93
N THR A 56 14.00 11.06 -1.92
CA THR A 56 13.67 10.87 -3.35
C THR A 56 13.43 9.39 -3.69
N HIS A 57 14.13 8.47 -3.01
CA HIS A 57 13.99 7.03 -3.22
C HIS A 57 12.89 6.36 -2.37
N MET A 58 12.19 7.10 -1.49
CA MET A 58 11.11 6.51 -0.70
C MET A 58 9.95 6.08 -1.59
N VAL A 59 9.62 4.78 -1.56
CA VAL A 59 8.47 4.21 -2.26
C VAL A 59 7.19 4.54 -1.48
N LYS A 60 6.19 5.05 -2.21
CA LYS A 60 4.89 5.41 -1.64
C LYS A 60 3.92 4.25 -1.81
N HIS A 61 3.51 3.64 -0.71
CA HIS A 61 2.40 2.69 -0.69
C HIS A 61 1.15 3.43 -0.20
N VAL A 62 0.24 3.78 -1.11
CA VAL A 62 -0.95 4.58 -0.80
C VAL A 62 -2.22 3.77 -1.03
N ALA A 63 -3.01 3.64 0.04
CA ALA A 63 -4.30 2.97 0.12
C ALA A 63 -4.27 1.46 -0.14
N TYR A 64 -4.09 1.04 -1.40
CA TYR A 64 -4.08 -0.36 -1.79
C TYR A 64 -3.21 -0.56 -3.04
N ASP A 65 -2.62 -1.75 -3.15
CA ASP A 65 -1.86 -2.15 -4.33
C ASP A 65 -2.82 -2.34 -5.52
N GLU A 66 -2.45 -1.86 -6.70
CA GLU A 66 -3.26 -2.02 -7.91
C GLU A 66 -3.39 -3.49 -8.33
N GLN A 67 -2.42 -4.33 -7.96
CA GLN A 67 -2.49 -5.78 -8.12
C GLN A 67 -3.72 -6.37 -7.41
N LEU A 68 -4.22 -5.71 -6.37
CA LEU A 68 -5.44 -6.13 -5.66
C LEU A 68 -6.69 -6.10 -6.55
N MET A 69 -6.69 -5.29 -7.61
CA MET A 69 -7.80 -5.20 -8.56
C MET A 69 -7.64 -6.14 -9.75
N ASN A 70 -6.49 -6.81 -9.88
CA ASN A 70 -6.18 -7.73 -10.98
C ASN A 70 -6.69 -9.15 -10.65
N ASP A 71 -7.65 -9.63 -11.45
CA ASP A 71 -8.23 -10.96 -11.27
C ASP A 71 -7.22 -12.09 -11.45
N THR A 72 -6.30 -11.98 -12.42
CA THR A 72 -5.25 -12.98 -12.65
C THR A 72 -4.34 -13.10 -11.42
N TYR A 73 -3.93 -11.97 -10.84
CA TYR A 73 -3.12 -11.95 -9.63
C TYR A 73 -3.88 -12.54 -8.44
N MET A 74 -5.13 -12.13 -8.24
CA MET A 74 -5.99 -12.64 -7.17
C MET A 74 -6.22 -14.15 -7.26
N ASN A 75 -6.51 -14.66 -8.45
CA ASN A 75 -6.69 -16.09 -8.67
C ASN A 75 -5.38 -16.86 -8.47
N TYR A 76 -4.24 -16.27 -8.86
CA TYR A 76 -2.92 -16.87 -8.65
C TYR A 76 -2.59 -17.03 -7.17
N ILE A 77 -2.79 -16.00 -6.35
CA ILE A 77 -2.46 -16.06 -4.91
C ILE A 77 -3.40 -17.00 -4.12
N TYR A 78 -4.59 -17.29 -4.64
CA TYR A 78 -5.56 -18.20 -4.03
C TYR A 78 -5.67 -19.56 -4.73
N ARG A 79 -4.80 -19.87 -5.70
CA ARG A 79 -4.88 -21.12 -6.50
C ARG A 79 -4.79 -22.42 -5.70
N ASN A 80 -4.15 -22.37 -4.54
CA ASN A 80 -3.93 -23.53 -3.66
C ASN A 80 -5.00 -23.65 -2.56
N VAL A 81 -5.98 -22.72 -2.52
CA VAL A 81 -7.08 -22.82 -1.57
C VAL A 81 -8.00 -23.94 -2.05
N GLY A 82 -8.27 -24.91 -1.18
CA GLY A 82 -9.19 -26.01 -1.44
C GLY A 82 -10.62 -25.51 -1.72
N ARG A 83 -11.45 -26.39 -2.29
CA ARG A 83 -12.89 -26.09 -2.47
C ARG A 83 -13.50 -25.71 -1.12
N VAL A 84 -14.25 -24.61 -1.10
CA VAL A 84 -15.00 -24.16 0.07
C VAL A 84 -16.48 -24.34 -0.24
N ASP A 85 -17.12 -25.32 0.40
CA ASP A 85 -18.54 -25.56 0.27
C ASP A 85 -19.32 -24.87 1.40
N LEU A 86 -20.44 -24.24 1.04
CA LEU A 86 -21.31 -23.53 2.00
C LEU A 86 -21.95 -24.55 2.95
N GLY A 87 -21.62 -24.46 4.24
CA GLY A 87 -22.13 -25.34 5.29
C GLY A 87 -21.07 -26.24 5.92
N GLU A 88 -19.86 -26.32 5.34
CA GLU A 88 -18.76 -27.04 5.97
C GLU A 88 -18.06 -26.19 7.04
N PRO A 89 -17.76 -26.74 8.23
CA PRO A 89 -17.00 -26.05 9.26
C PRO A 89 -15.62 -25.65 8.77
N PHE A 90 -15.23 -24.39 8.99
CA PHE A 90 -13.90 -23.87 8.63
C PHE A 90 -12.73 -24.70 9.20
N ILE A 91 -12.94 -25.40 10.33
CA ILE A 91 -11.96 -26.31 10.93
C ILE A 91 -11.54 -27.45 9.99
N LEU A 92 -12.41 -27.89 9.08
CA LEU A 92 -12.08 -28.94 8.12
C LEU A 92 -11.10 -28.47 7.04
N LEU A 93 -11.04 -27.15 6.77
CA LEU A 93 -10.12 -26.54 5.80
C LEU A 93 -8.70 -26.34 6.33
N LEU A 94 -8.47 -26.48 7.64
CA LEU A 94 -7.16 -26.27 8.29
C LEU A 94 -6.33 -27.57 8.42
N LYS A 95 -6.88 -28.72 8.02
CA LYS A 95 -6.26 -30.04 8.21
C LYS A 95 -5.55 -30.61 6.97
N SER A 96 -5.46 -29.88 5.87
CA SER A 96 -4.71 -30.26 4.66
C SER A 96 -3.42 -29.46 4.52
#